data_AF-A0A4P6ZUH9-F1
#
_entry.id   AF-A0A4P6ZUH9-F1
#
_cell.length_a   1.000
_cell.length_b   1.000
_cell.length_c   1.000
_cell.angle_alpha   90.00
_cell.angle_beta   90.00
_cell.angle_gamma   90.00
#
_symmetry.space_group_name_H-M   'P 1'
#
loop_
_entity.id
_entity.type
_entity.pdbx_description
1 polymer ?
#
loop_
_entity_poly.entity_id
_entity_poly.type
_entity_poly.pdbx_seq_one_letter_code
_entity_poly.pdbx_strand_id
1 'polypeptide(L)'
;MGLFFEKVPKLNSSKTVTVFRSFIVVTMVTLLILAIINDFDFFFIKWLFIAAGISSFVDGIEGYLQKVDKKFYLFNFGFAVLWILFPFILKF
;
A
#
# COMPACT_ATOMS: atom_id res chain seq x y z
N MET A 1 -11.78 -0.98 -22.26
CA MET A 1 -11.18 -1.66 -21.10
C MET A 1 -10.00 -0.78 -20.64
N GLY A 2 -10.23 0.41 -20.11
CA GLY A 2 -10.79 0.68 -18.78
C GLY A 2 -9.60 0.77 -17.82
N LEU A 3 -9.18 1.99 -17.44
CA LEU A 3 -7.98 2.34 -16.64
C LEU A 3 -7.76 1.51 -15.35
N PHE A 4 -8.75 0.70 -14.94
CA PHE A 4 -8.76 -0.13 -13.73
C PHE A 4 -8.64 -1.63 -14.00
N PHE A 5 -8.62 -2.07 -15.27
CA PHE A 5 -8.54 -3.48 -15.69
C PHE A 5 -7.33 -3.75 -16.59
N GLU A 6 -6.27 -2.94 -16.49
CA GLU A 6 -5.00 -3.24 -17.13
C GLU A 6 -4.44 -4.52 -16.47
N LYS A 7 -4.13 -5.55 -17.27
CA LYS A 7 -3.62 -6.83 -16.75
C LYS A 7 -2.42 -6.53 -15.85
N VAL A 8 -2.56 -6.81 -14.57
CA VAL A 8 -1.47 -6.60 -13.61
C VAL A 8 -0.27 -7.37 -14.15
N PRO A 9 0.82 -6.66 -14.49
CA PRO A 9 2.01 -7.33 -15.01
C PRO A 9 2.44 -8.37 -13.98
N LYS A 10 2.70 -9.60 -14.44
CA LYS A 10 3.27 -10.64 -13.57
C LYS A 10 4.67 -10.19 -13.17
N LEU A 11 4.74 -9.45 -12.06
CA LEU A 11 5.98 -9.12 -11.40
C LEU A 11 6.62 -10.44 -10.96
N ASN A 12 7.89 -10.64 -11.34
CA ASN A 12 8.71 -11.66 -10.74
C ASN A 12 9.11 -11.16 -9.36
N SER A 13 8.15 -11.14 -8.43
CA SER A 13 8.35 -10.57 -7.11
C SER A 13 9.49 -11.30 -6.42
N SER A 14 10.43 -10.53 -5.88
CA SER A 14 11.51 -11.11 -5.08
C SER A 14 10.91 -11.83 -3.88
N LYS A 15 11.47 -12.99 -3.51
CA LYS A 15 11.07 -13.71 -2.29
C LYS A 15 11.08 -12.78 -1.06
N THR A 16 12.04 -11.85 -1.00
CA THR A 16 12.15 -10.86 0.06
C THR A 16 10.98 -9.87 0.08
N VAL A 17 10.57 -9.37 -1.09
CA VAL A 17 9.45 -8.42 -1.20
C VAL A 17 8.13 -9.11 -0.90
N THR A 18 7.97 -10.36 -1.35
CA THR A 18 6.79 -11.18 -1.02
C THR A 18 6.66 -11.39 0.49
N VAL A 19 7.74 -11.77 1.18
CA VAL A 19 7.75 -11.94 2.65
C VAL A 19 7.43 -10.61 3.34
N PHE A 20 8.07 -9.52 2.92
CA PHE A 20 7.81 -8.18 3.46
C PHE A 20 6.34 -7.76 3.29
N ARG A 21 5.76 -8.01 2.12
CA ARG A 21 4.33 -7.75 1.86
C ARG A 21 3.43 -8.57 2.77
N SER A 22 3.75 -9.86 2.99
CA SER A 22 3.01 -10.67 3.96
C SER A 22 3.06 -10.08 5.37
N PHE A 23 4.22 -9.60 5.82
CA PHE A 23 4.33 -8.92 7.11
C PHE A 23 3.47 -7.65 7.18
N ILE A 24 3.51 -6.80 6.15
CA ILE A 24 2.67 -5.59 6.11
C ILE A 24 1.19 -5.96 6.18
N VAL A 25 0.75 -6.96 5.41
CA VAL A 25 -0.67 -7.37 5.40
C VAL A 25 -1.10 -7.85 6.78
N VAL A 26 -0.26 -8.65 7.46
CA VAL A 26 -0.53 -9.07 8.84
C VAL A 26 -0.64 -7.86 9.76
N THR A 27 0.31 -6.91 9.69
CA THR A 27 0.26 -5.66 10.47
C THR A 27 -1.00 -4.86 10.19
N MET A 28 -1.41 -4.71 8.93
CA MET A 28 -2.64 -4.01 8.55
C MET A 28 -3.88 -4.68 9.13
N VAL A 29 -3.97 -6.01 9.06
CA VAL A 29 -5.10 -6.76 9.64
C VAL A 29 -5.13 -6.58 11.16
N THR A 30 -3.98 -6.65 11.84
CA THR A 30 -3.90 -6.43 13.29
C THR A 30 -4.31 -5.01 13.67
N LEU A 31 -3.83 -3.99 12.95
CA LEU A 31 -4.23 -2.58 13.17
C LEU A 31 -5.73 -2.38 12.96
N LEU A 32 -6.31 -3.05 11.97
CA LEU A 32 -7.74 -2.97 11.69
C LEU A 32 -8.57 -3.61 12.81
N ILE A 33 -8.14 -4.76 13.36
CA ILE A 33 -8.78 -5.39 14.52
C ILE A 33 -8.67 -4.47 15.75
N LEU A 34 -7.49 -3.90 16.01
CA LEU A 34 -7.28 -2.97 17.12
C LEU A 34 -8.14 -1.71 16.98
N ALA A 35 -8.27 -1.16 15.77
CA ALA A 35 -9.15 -0.04 15.50
C ALA A 35 -10.60 -0.37 15.86
N ILE A 36 -11.11 -1.55 15.44
CA ILE A 36 -12.49 -1.96 15.74
C ILE A 36 -12.73 -2.14 17.24
N ILE A 37 -11.79 -2.75 17.96
CA ILE A 37 -11.91 -2.98 19.41
C ILE A 37 -11.87 -1.66 20.20
N ASN A 38 -11.16 -0.65 19.70
CA ASN A 38 -11.05 0.67 20.31
C ASN A 38 -11.98 1.70 19.64
N ASP A 39 -13.19 1.30 19.25
CA ASP A 39 -14.23 2.21 18.72
C ASP A 39 -13.79 3.07 17.51
N PHE A 40 -13.05 2.47 16.58
CA PHE A 40 -12.46 3.13 15.42
C PHE A 40 -11.48 4.26 15.79
N ASP A 41 -10.69 4.07 16.85
CA ASP A 41 -9.65 5.03 17.25
C ASP A 41 -8.77 5.42 16.06
N PHE A 42 -8.75 6.73 15.80
CA PHE A 42 -8.06 7.37 14.70
C PHE A 42 -6.55 7.12 14.70
N PHE A 43 -5.95 6.85 15.86
CA PHE A 43 -4.56 6.45 15.95
C PHE A 43 -4.29 5.18 15.12
N PHE A 44 -5.07 4.11 15.32
CA PHE A 44 -4.87 2.85 14.60
C PHE A 44 -5.22 2.98 13.12
N ILE A 45 -6.27 3.75 12.80
CA ILE A 45 -6.66 4.04 11.43
C ILE A 45 -5.53 4.78 10.71
N LYS A 46 -4.94 5.81 11.31
CA LYS A 46 -3.81 6.55 10.74
C LYS A 46 -2.62 5.63 10.43
N TRP A 47 -2.26 4.74 11.35
CA TRP A 47 -1.21 3.76 11.12
C TRP A 47 -1.55 2.76 10.00
N LEU A 48 -2.83 2.37 9.87
CA LEU A 48 -3.30 1.53 8.77
C LEU A 48 -3.11 2.22 7.40
N PHE A 49 -3.46 3.50 7.30
CA PHE A 49 -3.27 4.30 6.08
C PHE A 49 -1.77 4.44 5.74
N ILE A 50 -0.91 4.68 6.73
CA ILE A 50 0.54 4.74 6.54
C ILE A 50 1.10 3.40 6.05
N ALA A 51 0.67 2.28 6.66
CA ALA A 51 1.09 0.94 6.24
C ALA A 51 0.66 0.61 4.80
N ALA A 52 -0.55 1.01 4.40
CA ALA A 52 -1.02 0.88 3.02
C ALA A 52 -0.13 1.69 2.06
N GLY A 53 0.23 2.92 2.44
CA GLY A 53 1.11 3.76 1.63
C GLY A 53 2.52 3.20 1.46
N ILE A 54 3.11 2.65 2.53
CA ILE A 54 4.40 1.96 2.47
C ILE A 54 4.32 0.75 1.55
N SER A 55 3.24 -0.04 1.63
CA SER A 55 3.01 -1.19 0.75
C SER A 55 2.99 -0.76 -0.73
N SER A 56 2.19 0.26 -1.07
CA SER A 56 2.14 0.81 -2.43
C SER A 56 3.48 1.38 -2.89
N PHE A 57 4.27 1.97 -1.99
CA PHE A 57 5.60 2.48 -2.31
C PHE A 57 6.57 1.36 -2.68
N VAL A 58 6.59 0.28 -1.91
CA VAL A 58 7.41 -0.90 -2.21
C VAL A 58 7.02 -1.54 -3.53
N ASP A 59 5.72 -1.60 -3.84
CA ASP A 59 5.20 -2.09 -5.11
C ASP A 59 5.61 -1.19 -6.29
N GLY A 60 5.65 0.13 -6.07
CA GLY A 60 6.19 1.09 -7.02
C GLY A 60 7.68 0.88 -7.29
N ILE A 61 8.48 0.69 -6.24
CA ILE A 61 9.92 0.40 -6.35
C ILE A 61 10.14 -0.91 -7.10
N GLU A 62 9.41 -1.97 -6.75
CA GLU A 62 9.55 -3.28 -7.39
C GLU A 62 9.19 -3.20 -8.88
N GLY A 63 8.10 -2.50 -9.24
CA GLY A 63 7.74 -2.24 -10.62
C GLY A 63 8.79 -1.42 -11.38
N TYR A 64 9.40 -0.43 -10.73
CA TYR A 64 10.49 0.37 -11.31
C TYR A 64 11.75 -0.47 -11.57
N LEU A 65 12.18 -1.28 -10.59
CA LEU A 65 13.35 -2.15 -10.70
C LEU A 65 13.18 -3.23 -11.76
N GLN A 66 11.98 -3.80 -11.88
CA GLN A 66 11.65 -4.80 -12.89
C GLN A 66 11.38 -4.20 -14.28
N LYS A 67 11.55 -2.88 -14.45
CA LYS A 67 11.31 -2.14 -15.70
C LYS A 67 9.95 -2.42 -16.32
N VAL A 68 8.94 -2.55 -15.46
CA VAL A 68 7.55 -2.70 -15.86
C VAL A 68 7.03 -1.41 -16.48
N ASP A 69 5.88 -1.47 -17.14
CA ASP A 69 5.20 -0.33 -17.72
C ASP A 69 5.21 0.90 -16.80
N LYS A 70 5.59 2.03 -17.40
CA LYS A 70 5.73 3.32 -16.71
C LYS A 70 4.49 3.74 -15.94
N LYS A 71 3.31 3.41 -16.48
CA LYS A 71 2.03 3.69 -15.84
C LYS A 71 1.87 2.94 -14.53
N PHE A 72 2.30 1.67 -14.46
CA PHE A 72 2.11 0.81 -13.30
C PHE A 72 2.84 1.35 -12.06
N TYR A 73 4.16 1.59 -12.17
CA TYR A 73 4.92 2.08 -11.00
C TYR A 73 4.56 3.52 -10.63
N LEU A 74 4.25 4.39 -11.60
CA LEU A 74 3.81 5.77 -11.31
C LEU A 74 2.47 5.79 -10.57
N PHE A 75 1.55 4.89 -10.93
CA PHE A 75 0.26 4.80 -10.26
C PHE A 75 0.42 4.29 -8.82
N ASN A 76 1.28 3.31 -8.60
CA ASN A 76 1.62 2.83 -7.25
C ASN A 76 2.30 3.91 -6.40
N PHE A 77 3.23 4.69 -6.96
CA PHE A 77 3.81 5.84 -6.26
C PHE A 77 2.78 6.92 -5.96
N GLY A 78 1.87 7.20 -6.90
CA GLY A 78 0.75 8.12 -6.68
C GLY A 78 -0.13 7.68 -5.51
N PHE A 79 -0.51 6.41 -5.48
CA PHE A 79 -1.25 5.85 -4.35
C PHE A 79 -0.47 5.89 -3.05
N ALA A 80 0.83 5.59 -3.06
CA ALA A 80 1.65 5.69 -1.85
C ALA A 80 1.57 7.08 -1.22
N VAL A 81 1.70 8.12 -2.05
CA VAL A 81 1.58 9.51 -1.62
C VAL A 81 0.17 9.80 -1.12
N LEU A 82 -0.87 9.36 -1.83
CA LEU A 82 -2.26 9.55 -1.41
C LEU A 82 -2.54 8.91 -0.05
N TRP A 83 -2.20 7.64 0.13
CA TRP A 83 -2.40 6.89 1.38
C TRP A 83 -1.67 7.52 2.56
N ILE A 84 -0.44 8.02 2.35
CA ILE A 84 0.33 8.67 3.41
C ILE A 84 -0.26 10.04 3.74
N LEU A 85 -0.66 10.85 2.74
CA LEU A 85 -1.17 12.20 2.97
C LEU A 85 -2.60 12.21 3.54
N PHE A 86 -3.42 11.22 3.20
CA PHE A 86 -4.82 11.13 3.60
C PHE A 86 -5.06 11.35 5.12
N PRO A 87 -4.35 10.66 6.04
CA PRO A 87 -4.52 10.91 7.47
C PRO A 87 -4.14 12.32 7.90
N PHE A 88 -3.10 12.92 7.29
CA PHE A 88 -2.69 14.29 7.65
C PHE A 88 -3.68 15.35 7.16
N ILE A 89 -4.30 15.14 6.00
CA ILE A 89 -5.30 16.06 5.43
C ILE A 89 -6.59 16.05 6.25
N LEU A 90 -7.05 14.86 6.66
CA LEU A 90 -8.27 14.70 7.44
C LEU A 90 -8.11 15.13 8.91
N LYS A 91 -6.93 15.67 9.28
CA LYS A 91 -6.57 16.03 10.66
C LYS A 91 -6.78 14.87 11.64
N PHE A 92 -6.47 13.65 11.19
CA PHE A 92 -6.34 12.48 12.04
C PHE A 92 -4.93 12.37 12.64
#